data_AF-A0A399GCN5-F1
#
_entry.id   AF-A0A399GCN5-F1
#
_cell.length_a   1.000
_cell.length_b   1.000
_cell.length_c   1.000
_cell.angle_alpha   90.00
_cell.angle_beta   90.00
_cell.angle_gamma   90.00
#
_symmetry.space_group_name_H-M   'P 1'
#
loop_
_entity.id
_entity.type
_entity.pdbx_description
1 polymer ?
#
loop_
_entity_poly.entity_id
_entity_poly.type
_entity_poly.pdbx_seq_one_letter_code
_entity_poly.pdbx_strand_id
1 'polypeptide(L)'
;MTSNDLRLLTLDGGGVRGLSALMILQELMEKINPHCPPKPCEYFDMIAGTSTGGLIAIMLGRLRMSVDESIEAYRLLSDRIFQKKRHRVTVRGKIQGRFDSEELALAVKKVIKAQGLDEESLFKDEAVNACKV
;
A
#
# COMPACT_ATOMS: atom_id res chain seq x y z
N MET A 1 31.17 1.63 16.37
CA MET A 1 30.19 1.07 15.43
C MET A 1 28.89 0.90 16.20
N THR A 2 27.98 1.85 16.11
CA THR A 2 26.62 1.62 16.60
C THR A 2 26.00 0.58 15.67
N SER A 3 25.70 -0.60 16.19
CA SER A 3 24.86 -1.59 15.51
C SER A 3 23.62 -0.85 15.02
N ASN A 4 23.44 -0.73 13.70
CA ASN A 4 22.23 -0.14 13.17
C ASN A 4 21.18 -1.25 13.26
N ASP A 5 20.36 -1.19 14.31
CA ASP A 5 19.35 -2.21 14.55
C ASP A 5 18.34 -2.20 13.40
N LEU A 6 18.06 -3.39 12.85
CA LEU A 6 17.19 -3.56 11.70
C LEU A 6 15.73 -3.24 12.08
N ARG A 7 15.08 -2.34 11.33
CA ARG A 7 13.70 -1.94 11.53
C ARG A 7 12.80 -2.51 10.43
N LEU A 8 11.96 -3.47 10.81
CA LEU A 8 11.00 -4.14 9.93
C LEU A 8 9.57 -3.69 10.25
N LEU A 9 8.82 -3.28 9.22
CA LEU A 9 7.37 -3.06 9.30
C LEU A 9 6.65 -4.19 8.57
N THR A 10 5.67 -4.83 9.21
CA THR A 10 4.82 -5.85 8.58
C THR A 10 3.35 -5.43 8.62
N LEU A 11 2.66 -5.63 7.49
CA LEU A 11 1.26 -5.22 7.31
C LEU A 11 0.40 -6.38 6.85
N ASP A 12 -0.59 -6.72 7.67
CA ASP A 12 -1.51 -7.81 7.39
C ASP A 12 -2.58 -7.45 6.36
N GLY A 13 -3.15 -8.49 5.75
CA GLY A 13 -4.33 -8.37 4.90
C GLY A 13 -5.59 -8.09 5.73
N GLY A 14 -6.49 -7.24 5.22
CA GLY A 14 -7.67 -6.84 5.99
C GLY A 14 -8.86 -6.33 5.18
N GLY A 15 -8.73 -6.18 3.85
CA GLY A 15 -9.74 -5.47 3.06
C GLY A 15 -9.77 -3.99 3.45
N VAL A 16 -10.94 -3.37 3.48
CA VAL A 16 -11.10 -1.96 3.93
C VAL A 16 -10.45 -1.63 5.27
N ARG A 17 -10.27 -2.64 6.14
CA ARG A 17 -9.59 -2.49 7.44
C ARG A 17 -8.10 -2.13 7.32
N GLY A 18 -7.50 -2.21 6.13
CA GLY A 18 -6.15 -1.67 5.89
C GLY A 18 -5.99 -0.20 6.29
N LEU A 19 -7.09 0.58 6.25
CA LEU A 19 -7.09 1.97 6.75
C LEU A 19 -6.74 2.06 8.23
N SER A 20 -7.15 1.12 9.08
CA SER A 20 -6.80 1.18 10.50
C SER A 20 -5.32 0.98 10.72
N ALA A 21 -4.67 0.12 9.93
CA ALA A 21 -3.23 -0.08 9.99
C ALA A 21 -2.47 1.20 9.60
N LEU A 22 -2.94 1.91 8.57
CA LEU A 22 -2.38 3.20 8.17
C LEU A 22 -2.57 4.29 9.25
N MET A 23 -3.73 4.35 9.91
CA MET A 23 -3.96 5.31 11.00
C MET A 23 -3.07 5.03 12.21
N ILE A 24 -2.87 3.75 12.56
CA ILE A 24 -1.92 3.36 13.62
C ILE A 24 -0.50 3.75 13.22
N LEU A 25 -0.13 3.53 11.95
CA LEU A 25 1.18 3.91 11.45
C LEU A 25 1.38 5.43 11.47
N GLN A 26 0.36 6.22 11.11
CA GLN A 26 0.41 7.70 11.15
C GLN A 26 0.79 8.18 12.55
N GLU A 27 0.04 7.73 13.56
CA GLU A 27 0.31 8.03 14.98
C GLU A 27 1.71 7.59 15.43
N LEU A 28 2.19 6.44 14.93
CA LEU A 28 3.55 5.97 15.20
C LEU A 28 4.61 6.90 14.60
N MET A 29 4.45 7.30 13.33
CA MET A 29 5.39 8.18 12.64
C MET A 29 5.41 9.58 13.28
N GLU A 30 4.26 10.09 13.69
CA GLU A 30 4.15 11.34 14.44
C GLU A 30 4.85 11.27 15.80
N LYS A 31 4.76 10.13 16.51
CA LYS A 31 5.52 9.94 17.76
C LYS A 31 7.04 9.85 17.56
N ILE A 32 7.49 9.41 16.38
CA ILE A 32 8.93 9.38 16.04
C ILE A 32 9.46 10.80 15.86
N ASN A 33 8.73 11.66 15.13
CA ASN A 33 9.05 13.08 15.01
C ASN A 33 7.77 13.92 14.85
N PRO A 34 7.30 14.58 15.93
CA PRO A 34 6.04 15.32 15.90
C PRO A 34 6.03 16.53 14.96
N HIS A 35 7.20 17.07 14.60
CA HIS A 35 7.31 18.28 13.78
C HIS A 35 7.55 17.98 12.31
N CYS A 36 8.21 16.86 12.01
CA CYS A 36 8.49 16.42 10.65
C CYS A 36 8.58 14.89 10.64
N PRO A 37 7.43 14.19 10.65
CA PRO A 37 7.41 12.73 10.59
C PRO A 37 8.16 12.25 9.34
N PRO A 38 9.15 11.35 9.45
CA PRO A 38 9.83 10.82 8.28
C PRO A 38 8.86 9.96 7.47
N LYS A 39 9.15 9.76 6.17
CA LYS A 39 8.42 8.75 5.39
C LYS A 39 8.75 7.36 5.92
N PRO A 40 7.82 6.39 5.86
CA PRO A 40 8.12 5.03 6.33
C PRO A 40 9.33 4.39 5.64
N CYS A 41 9.57 4.64 4.35
CA CYS A 41 10.76 4.16 3.64
C CYS A 41 12.09 4.80 4.10
N GLU A 42 12.06 5.89 4.85
CA GLU A 42 13.25 6.55 5.41
C GLU A 42 13.56 6.04 6.83
N TYR A 43 12.55 5.44 7.49
CA TYR A 43 12.66 4.94 8.86
C TYR A 43 12.80 3.41 8.92
N PHE A 44 12.08 2.67 8.08
CA PHE A 44 12.13 1.21 8.05
C PHE A 44 13.08 0.71 6.97
N ASP A 45 13.92 -0.27 7.32
CA ASP A 45 14.84 -0.91 6.37
C ASP A 45 14.09 -1.87 5.44
N MET A 46 12.98 -2.43 5.90
CA MET A 46 12.11 -3.30 5.13
C MET A 46 10.63 -3.11 5.52
N ILE A 47 9.75 -3.10 4.53
CA ILE A 47 8.30 -3.06 4.70
C ILE A 47 7.70 -4.25 3.94
N ALA A 48 7.10 -5.18 4.66
CA ALA A 48 6.44 -6.35 4.07
C ALA A 48 4.93 -6.30 4.30
N GLY A 49 4.17 -6.95 3.42
CA GLY A 49 2.74 -7.12 3.67
C GLY A 49 2.07 -8.15 2.78
N THR A 50 0.90 -8.62 3.22
CA THR A 50 0.10 -9.62 2.51
C THR A 50 -1.25 -9.04 2.10
N SER A 51 -1.75 -9.38 0.91
CA SER A 51 -3.03 -8.90 0.39
C SER A 51 -3.08 -7.35 0.38
N THR A 52 -4.07 -6.74 1.03
CA THR A 52 -4.16 -5.27 1.14
C THR A 52 -2.96 -4.66 1.86
N GLY A 53 -2.38 -5.37 2.84
CA GLY A 53 -1.13 -4.93 3.49
C GLY A 53 0.04 -4.92 2.51
N GLY A 54 0.05 -5.81 1.52
CA GLY A 54 1.01 -5.79 0.42
C GLY A 54 0.88 -4.52 -0.43
N LEU A 55 -0.35 -4.14 -0.82
CA LEU A 55 -0.59 -2.89 -1.55
C LEU A 55 -0.07 -1.68 -0.76
N ILE A 56 -0.32 -1.64 0.55
CA ILE A 56 0.17 -0.57 1.43
C ILE A 56 1.70 -0.59 1.51
N ALA A 57 2.33 -1.76 1.64
CA ALA A 57 3.78 -1.89 1.66
C ALA A 57 4.43 -1.31 0.38
N ILE A 58 3.82 -1.56 -0.78
CA ILE A 58 4.25 -0.99 -2.06
C ILE A 58 4.15 0.54 -2.06
N MET A 59 3.03 1.09 -1.59
CA MET A 59 2.83 2.55 -1.51
C MET A 59 3.89 3.21 -0.63
N LEU A 60 4.07 2.68 0.59
CA LEU A 60 4.96 3.27 1.59
C LEU A 60 6.44 3.09 1.26
N GLY A 61 6.83 1.91 0.76
CA GLY A 61 8.21 1.58 0.47
C GLY A 61 8.62 1.91 -0.96
N ARG A 62 8.06 1.18 -1.93
CA ARG A 62 8.50 1.23 -3.33
C ARG A 62 8.13 2.53 -4.03
N LEU A 63 6.96 3.08 -3.73
CA LEU A 63 6.49 4.35 -4.27
C LEU A 63 6.89 5.55 -3.39
N ARG A 64 7.51 5.29 -2.22
CA ARG A 64 8.00 6.31 -1.27
C ARG A 64 6.93 7.35 -0.92
N MET A 65 5.69 6.90 -0.78
CA MET A 65 4.57 7.74 -0.36
C MET A 65 4.63 7.98 1.14
N SER A 66 4.21 9.16 1.57
CA SER A 66 3.89 9.43 2.96
C SER A 66 2.70 8.58 3.42
N VAL A 67 2.48 8.53 4.74
CA VAL A 67 1.32 7.84 5.31
C VAL A 67 0.02 8.49 4.83
N ASP A 68 -0.04 9.82 4.78
CA ASP A 68 -1.22 10.57 4.33
C ASP A 68 -1.58 10.31 2.87
N GLU A 69 -0.57 10.36 1.99
CA GLU A 69 -0.76 10.01 0.57
C GLU A 69 -1.25 8.57 0.42
N SER A 70 -0.74 7.66 1.25
CA SER A 70 -1.15 6.26 1.24
C SER A 70 -2.57 6.06 1.76
N ILE A 71 -3.00 6.82 2.78
CA ILE A 71 -4.39 6.83 3.26
C ILE A 71 -5.33 7.28 2.14
N GLU A 72 -5.01 8.37 1.45
CA GLU A 72 -5.86 8.90 0.39
C GLU A 72 -5.93 7.95 -0.81
N ALA A 73 -4.77 7.45 -1.27
CA ALA A 73 -4.73 6.47 -2.34
C ALA A 73 -5.49 5.18 -1.98
N TYR A 74 -5.36 4.71 -0.73
CA TYR A 74 -6.05 3.51 -0.27
C TYR A 74 -7.56 3.70 -0.13
N ARG A 75 -8.03 4.90 0.26
CA ARG A 75 -9.46 5.25 0.27
C ARG A 75 -10.05 5.18 -1.14
N LEU A 76 -9.44 5.86 -2.10
CA LEU A 76 -9.88 5.88 -3.49
C LEU A 76 -9.87 4.48 -4.12
N LEU A 77 -8.84 3.69 -3.82
CA LEU A 77 -8.72 2.30 -4.27
C LEU A 77 -9.79 1.41 -3.64
N SER A 78 -10.03 1.56 -2.33
CA SER A 78 -11.05 0.81 -1.60
C SER A 78 -12.46 1.10 -2.12
N ASP A 79 -12.78 2.37 -2.40
CA ASP A 79 -14.09 2.77 -2.89
C ASP A 79 -14.42 2.21 -4.28
N ARG A 80 -13.41 1.94 -5.11
CA ARG A 80 -13.58 1.30 -6.42
C ARG A 80 -13.62 -0.21 -6.33
N ILE A 81 -12.74 -0.81 -5.53
CA ILE A 81 -12.61 -2.28 -5.45
C ILE A 81 -13.77 -2.88 -4.65
N PHE A 82 -14.16 -2.28 -3.53
CA PHE A 82 -15.15 -2.86 -2.63
C PHE A 82 -16.61 -2.55 -3.03
N GLN A 83 -16.85 -2.02 -4.24
CA GLN A 83 -18.22 -1.86 -4.76
C GLN A 83 -18.92 -3.21 -4.85
N LYS A 84 -20.06 -3.35 -4.17
CA LYS A 84 -20.85 -4.59 -4.18
C LYS A 84 -21.39 -4.84 -5.59
N LYS A 85 -20.84 -5.82 -6.32
CA LYS A 85 -21.50 -6.37 -7.51
C LYS A 85 -22.84 -6.99 -7.08
N ARG A 86 -23.96 -6.48 -7.63
CA ARG A 86 -25.34 -6.82 -7.22
C ARG A 86 -25.70 -8.29 -7.42
N HIS A 87 -24.98 -9.02 -8.30
CA HIS A 87 -25.23 -10.43 -8.58
C HIS A 87 -23.92 -11.24 -8.58
N ARG A 88 -23.81 -12.22 -7.69
CA ARG A 88 -22.65 -13.14 -7.59
C ARG A 88 -22.75 -14.34 -8.56
N VAL A 89 -23.92 -14.53 -9.17
CA VAL A 89 -24.23 -15.62 -10.08
C VAL A 89 -24.70 -15.00 -11.38
N THR A 90 -23.98 -15.27 -12.47
CA THR A 90 -24.47 -14.93 -13.81
C THR A 90 -25.57 -15.90 -14.21
N VAL A 91 -26.44 -15.51 -15.15
CA VAL A 91 -27.55 -16.34 -15.69
C VAL A 91 -27.09 -17.73 -16.17
N ARG A 92 -25.79 -17.91 -16.45
CA ARG A 92 -25.13 -19.16 -16.83
C ARG A 92 -24.52 -19.98 -15.68
N GLY A 93 -24.80 -19.64 -14.41
CA GLY A 93 -24.33 -20.40 -13.24
C GLY A 93 -22.83 -20.27 -12.93
N LYS A 94 -22.09 -19.36 -13.61
CA LYS A 94 -20.68 -19.12 -13.30
C LYS A 94 -20.53 -18.22 -12.07
N ILE A 95 -19.74 -18.69 -11.11
CA ILE A 95 -19.37 -17.94 -9.90
C ILE A 95 -18.37 -16.86 -10.32
N GLN A 96 -18.73 -15.59 -10.14
CA GLN A 96 -17.80 -14.47 -10.31
C GLN A 96 -17.08 -14.17 -8.99
N GLY A 97 -15.81 -13.75 -9.11
CA GLY A 97 -15.06 -13.21 -7.98
C GLY A 97 -15.81 -12.03 -7.35
N ARG A 98 -15.67 -11.87 -6.03
CA ARG A 98 -16.32 -10.79 -5.28
C ARG A 98 -15.81 -9.40 -5.72
N PHE A 99 -14.60 -9.34 -6.27
CA PHE A 99 -13.92 -8.13 -6.69
C PHE A 99 -13.50 -8.22 -8.15
N ASP A 100 -13.46 -7.08 -8.81
CA ASP A 100 -12.99 -6.95 -10.18
C ASP A 100 -11.47 -6.77 -10.21
N SER A 101 -10.74 -7.74 -10.77
CA SER A 101 -9.28 -7.69 -10.85
C SER A 101 -8.78 -6.61 -11.81
N GLU A 102 -9.56 -6.29 -12.85
CA GLU A 102 -9.20 -5.25 -13.81
C GLU A 102 -9.29 -3.87 -13.16
N GLU A 103 -10.34 -3.63 -12.36
CA GLU A 103 -10.48 -2.38 -11.59
C GLU A 103 -9.36 -2.20 -10.56
N LEU A 104 -8.95 -3.29 -9.88
CA LEU A 104 -7.80 -3.24 -8.97
C LEU A 104 -6.52 -2.89 -9.73
N ALA A 105 -6.25 -3.53 -10.87
CA ALA A 105 -5.07 -3.25 -11.68
C ALA A 105 -5.05 -1.80 -12.19
N LEU A 106 -6.20 -1.30 -12.68
CA LEU A 106 -6.37 0.09 -13.12
C LEU A 106 -6.17 1.08 -11.97
N ALA A 107 -6.69 0.77 -10.78
CA ALA A 107 -6.51 1.62 -9.60
C ALA A 107 -5.02 1.70 -9.19
N VAL A 108 -4.32 0.56 -9.17
CA VAL A 108 -2.88 0.51 -8.87
C VAL A 108 -2.07 1.29 -9.92
N LYS A 109 -2.33 1.09 -11.22
CA LYS A 109 -1.67 1.82 -12.31
C LYS A 109 -1.84 3.33 -12.20
N LYS A 110 -3.03 3.80 -11.78
CA LYS A 110 -3.29 5.23 -11.52
C LYS A 110 -2.44 5.76 -10.37
N VAL A 111 -2.26 4.99 -9.29
CA VAL A 111 -1.38 5.37 -8.18
C VAL A 111 0.07 5.45 -8.65
N ILE A 112 0.55 4.48 -9.42
CA ILE A 112 1.92 4.47 -9.96
C ILE A 112 2.17 5.71 -10.84
N LYS A 113 1.26 6.01 -11.78
CA LYS A 113 1.34 7.20 -12.62
C LYS A 113 1.31 8.51 -11.84
N ALA A 114 0.51 8.59 -10.78
CA ALA A 114 0.46 9.77 -9.92
C ALA A 114 1.79 10.05 -9.21
N GLN A 115 2.63 9.02 -9.03
CA GLN A 115 3.98 9.13 -8.50
C GLN A 115 5.04 9.41 -9.58
N GLY A 116 4.62 9.71 -10.82
CA GLY A 116 5.51 10.04 -11.93
C GLY A 116 6.25 8.84 -12.53
N LEU A 117 5.80 7.63 -12.24
CA LEU A 117 6.39 6.38 -12.73
C LEU A 117 5.60 5.82 -13.93
N ASP A 118 6.28 5.05 -14.78
CA ASP A 118 5.64 4.28 -15.84
C ASP A 118 4.79 3.14 -15.24
N GLU A 119 3.67 2.80 -15.87
CA GLU A 119 2.76 1.75 -15.36
C GLU A 119 3.42 0.37 -15.27
N GLU A 120 4.43 0.12 -16.11
CA GLU A 120 5.17 -1.13 -16.18
C GLU A 120 6.51 -1.03 -15.43
N SER A 121 6.66 0.01 -14.58
CA SER A 121 7.82 0.18 -13.71
C SER A 121 8.04 -1.08 -12.88
N LEU A 122 9.26 -1.60 -12.95
CA LEU A 122 9.63 -2.81 -12.22
C LEU A 122 9.55 -2.59 -10.71
N PHE A 123 9.15 -3.65 -10.03
CA PHE A 123 9.09 -3.66 -8.58
C PHE A 123 10.45 -3.47 -7.92
N LYS A 124 11.51 -3.98 -8.55
CA LYS A 124 12.89 -3.84 -8.08
C LYS A 124 13.32 -2.37 -8.12
N ASP A 125 13.72 -1.86 -6.96
CA ASP A 125 14.37 -0.55 -6.83
C ASP A 125 15.90 -0.73 -6.91
N GLU A 126 16.56 0.05 -7.77
CA GLU A 126 18.02 -0.03 -7.98
C GLU A 126 18.82 0.80 -6.96
N ALA A 127 18.13 1.60 -6.13
CA ALA A 127 18.80 2.40 -5.10
C ALA A 127 19.45 1.52 -4.01
N VAL A 128 20.75 1.75 -3.81
CA VAL A 128 21.63 0.94 -2.93
C VAL A 128 21.14 0.93 -1.47
N ASN A 129 20.63 2.06 -0.97
CA ASN A 129 20.16 2.23 0.42
C ASN A 129 18.64 2.41 0.54
N ALA A 130 17.87 1.98 -0.47
CA ALA A 130 16.41 2.06 -0.38
C ALA A 130 15.83 0.97 0.53
N CYS A 131 14.80 1.35 1.28
CA CYS A 131 13.88 0.46 1.97
C CYS A 131 13.45 -0.70 1.06
N LYS A 132 13.54 -1.92 1.57
CA LYS A 132 13.16 -3.12 0.82
C LYS A 132 11.66 -3.39 0.98
N VAL A 133 11.01 -3.79 -0.11
CA VAL A 133 9.60 -4.20 -0.13
C VAL A 133 9.48 -5.58 -0.75
#